data_AF-W4SJK2-F1
#
_entry.id   AF-W4SJK2-F1
#
_cell.length_a   1.000
_cell.length_b   1.000
_cell.length_c   1.000
_cell.angle_alpha   90.00
_cell.angle_beta   90.00
_cell.angle_gamma   90.00
#
_symmetry.space_group_name_H-M   'P 1'
#
loop_
_entity.id
_entity.type
_entity.pdbx_description
1 polymer ?
#
loop_
_entity_poly.entity_id
_entity_poly.type
_entity_poly.pdbx_seq_one_letter_code
_entity_poly.pdbx_strand_id
1 'polypeptide(L)'
;MNKEHNNPKPKQELWQKVIGEAQPPGEQVSPLQEVTQLARVLPTDPLHHQAEEAVRRLEQGLGREYDDNSARLAASSAYLAKENGLSRIDHVVLSENTKSVRQGENVFVVEGALNDPAHKMAHMKTSDAIAQPVEQSLAQLQALGETQRQQQSQQQEQQREQSIAPQHRMV
;
A
#
# COMPACT_ATOMS: atom_id res chain seq x y z
N MET A 1 -23.44 57.66 8.10
CA MET A 1 -22.06 57.36 8.54
C MET A 1 -22.09 56.90 9.98
N ASN A 2 -22.02 55.60 10.27
CA ASN A 2 -21.88 55.12 11.65
C ASN A 2 -20.63 54.23 11.74
N LYS A 3 -19.66 54.73 12.51
CA LYS A 3 -18.47 54.02 12.97
C LYS A 3 -18.87 53.31 14.27
N GLU A 4 -18.77 51.98 14.31
CA GLU A 4 -18.92 51.23 15.56
C GLU A 4 -17.57 50.68 15.97
N HIS A 5 -17.07 51.17 17.11
CA HIS A 5 -15.96 50.59 17.84
C HIS A 5 -16.53 49.54 18.80
N ASN A 6 -16.06 48.29 18.75
CA ASN A 6 -16.31 47.31 19.81
C ASN A 6 -15.06 46.46 20.07
N ASN A 7 -14.56 46.53 21.29
CA ASN A 7 -13.52 45.67 21.87
C ASN A 7 -13.78 45.68 23.40
N PRO A 8 -13.51 44.64 24.21
CA PRO A 8 -13.16 43.23 23.92
C PRO A 8 -14.06 42.21 24.67
N LYS A 9 -13.88 40.91 24.37
CA LYS A 9 -13.45 39.91 25.38
C LYS A 9 -12.96 38.62 24.69
N PRO A 10 -11.85 38.03 25.15
CA PRO A 10 -11.35 36.76 24.65
C PRO A 10 -12.03 35.57 25.34
N LYS A 11 -11.85 34.39 24.72
CA LYS A 11 -11.82 33.00 25.25
C LYS A 11 -12.85 32.05 24.65
N GLN A 12 -12.37 31.13 23.82
CA GLN A 12 -12.86 29.77 23.82
C GLN A 12 -11.72 28.84 24.23
N GLU A 13 -11.92 28.31 25.43
CA GLU A 13 -11.04 27.43 26.20
C GLU A 13 -11.31 25.98 25.74
N LEU A 14 -10.32 25.33 25.13
CA LEU A 14 -10.35 23.87 24.89
C LEU A 14 -9.26 23.14 25.69
N TRP A 15 -8.78 23.77 26.77
CA TRP A 15 -7.77 23.22 27.69
C TRP A 15 -8.07 23.38 29.19
N GLN A 16 -9.31 23.66 29.60
CA GLN A 16 -9.63 23.70 31.04
C GLN A 16 -10.96 23.01 31.37
N LYS A 17 -10.94 21.68 31.48
CA LYS A 17 -11.73 20.97 32.50
C LYS A 17 -11.30 19.51 32.75
N VAL A 18 -10.03 19.28 33.10
CA VAL A 18 -9.67 18.07 33.88
C VAL A 18 -8.57 18.37 34.90
N ILE A 19 -8.82 19.32 35.80
CA ILE A 19 -8.24 19.26 37.14
C ILE A 19 -9.39 19.35 38.14
N GLY A 20 -9.76 18.17 38.62
CA GLY A 20 -10.80 17.91 39.60
C GLY A 20 -10.58 16.50 40.13
N GLU A 21 -9.58 16.38 41.00
CA GLU A 21 -9.68 15.60 42.23
C GLU A 21 -10.16 14.14 42.11
N ALA A 22 -9.21 13.25 41.80
CA ALA A 22 -8.92 12.03 42.55
C ALA A 22 -7.94 11.21 41.70
N GLN A 23 -6.71 11.12 42.16
CA GLN A 23 -5.70 10.24 41.61
C GLN A 23 -5.84 8.87 42.30
N PRO A 24 -6.27 7.81 41.61
CA PRO A 24 -5.72 6.49 41.83
C PRO A 24 -4.52 6.30 40.88
N PRO A 25 -3.44 5.64 41.30
CA PRO A 25 -2.29 5.42 40.45
C PRO A 25 -2.61 4.30 39.45
N GLY A 26 -2.43 4.55 38.16
CA GLY A 26 -2.49 3.51 37.14
C GLY A 26 -2.83 4.06 35.77
N GLU A 27 -1.92 3.86 34.82
CA GLU A 27 -2.13 3.95 33.37
C GLU A 27 -2.51 5.32 32.77
N GLN A 28 -1.53 6.21 32.70
CA GLN A 28 -1.52 7.29 31.70
C GLN A 28 -1.23 6.69 30.31
N VAL A 29 -2.26 6.19 29.63
CA VAL A 29 -2.18 5.88 28.19
C VAL A 29 -2.18 7.19 27.41
N SER A 30 -1.11 7.45 26.67
CA SER A 30 -0.92 8.69 25.91
C SER A 30 -1.79 8.69 24.65
N PRO A 31 -2.48 9.79 24.27
CA PRO A 31 -3.28 9.85 23.03
C PRO A 31 -2.45 9.76 21.73
N LEU A 32 -1.12 9.83 21.81
CA LEU A 32 -0.22 9.52 20.69
C LEU A 32 0.00 8.01 20.47
N GLN A 33 -0.39 7.17 21.43
CA GLN A 33 -0.30 5.71 21.32
C GLN A 33 -1.53 5.11 20.64
N GLU A 34 -2.68 5.81 20.65
CA GLU A 34 -3.91 5.33 19.99
C GLU A 34 -3.82 5.44 18.47
N VAL A 35 -3.19 6.51 17.95
CA VAL A 35 -2.87 6.62 16.51
C VAL A 35 -1.84 5.57 16.04
N THR A 36 -0.96 5.12 16.95
CA THR A 36 0.01 4.05 16.65
C THR A 36 -0.62 2.66 16.72
N GLN A 37 -1.68 2.48 17.52
CA GLN A 37 -2.41 1.21 17.65
C GLN A 37 -3.42 0.97 16.53
N LEU A 38 -4.02 2.02 15.97
CA LEU A 38 -4.89 1.91 14.79
C LEU A 38 -4.12 1.63 13.48
N ALA A 39 -2.82 1.93 13.44
CA ALA A 39 -1.95 1.54 12.32
C ALA A 39 -1.56 0.04 12.34
N ARG A 40 -1.82 -0.69 13.44
CA ARG A 40 -1.18 -1.98 13.72
C ARG A 40 -1.86 -3.21 13.10
N VAL A 41 -3.01 -3.08 12.42
CA VAL A 41 -3.60 -4.21 11.67
C VAL A 41 -4.36 -3.72 10.44
N LEU A 42 -3.77 -2.84 9.63
CA LEU A 42 -4.19 -2.81 8.23
C LEU A 42 -3.63 -4.09 7.60
N PRO A 43 -4.44 -4.93 6.95
CA PRO A 43 -3.92 -6.08 6.24
C PRO A 43 -2.98 -5.58 5.14
N THR A 44 -1.68 -5.63 5.42
CA THR A 44 -0.64 -5.34 4.45
C THR A 44 -0.85 -6.30 3.27
N ASP A 45 -0.98 -5.74 2.07
CA ASP A 45 -1.15 -6.54 0.87
C ASP A 45 0.04 -7.53 0.76
N PRO A 46 -0.21 -8.83 0.52
CA PRO A 46 0.86 -9.83 0.45
C PRO A 46 1.93 -9.49 -0.60
N LEU A 47 1.57 -8.75 -1.65
CA LEU A 47 2.52 -8.27 -2.67
C LEU A 47 3.58 -7.35 -2.07
N HIS A 48 3.26 -6.57 -1.03
CA HIS A 48 4.25 -5.71 -0.40
C HIS A 48 5.34 -6.54 0.28
N HIS A 49 4.96 -7.50 1.12
CA HIS A 49 5.92 -8.38 1.79
C HIS A 49 6.74 -9.20 0.79
N GLN A 50 6.11 -9.70 -0.28
CA GLN A 50 6.81 -10.42 -1.33
C GLN A 50 7.81 -9.53 -2.08
N ALA A 51 7.44 -8.28 -2.37
CA ALA A 51 8.35 -7.32 -2.99
C ALA A 51 9.55 -6.99 -2.08
N GLU A 52 9.33 -6.76 -0.78
CA GLU A 52 10.41 -6.51 0.16
C GLU A 52 11.41 -7.67 0.20
N GLU A 53 10.90 -8.90 0.31
CA GLU A 53 11.70 -10.11 0.29
C GLU A 53 12.49 -10.28 -1.01
N ALA A 54 11.86 -10.00 -2.16
CA ALA A 54 12.53 -10.07 -3.45
C ALA A 54 13.62 -8.99 -3.61
N VAL A 55 13.35 -7.75 -3.17
CA VAL A 55 14.33 -6.65 -3.19
C VAL A 55 15.48 -6.93 -2.23
N ARG A 56 15.23 -7.48 -1.04
CA ARG A 56 16.32 -7.90 -0.13
C ARG A 56 17.27 -8.90 -0.80
N ARG A 57 16.74 -9.87 -1.55
CA ARG A 57 17.56 -10.83 -2.31
C ARG A 57 18.34 -10.14 -3.44
N LEU A 58 17.71 -9.18 -4.12
CA LEU A 58 18.38 -8.37 -5.14
C LEU A 58 19.56 -7.58 -4.54
N GLU A 59 19.34 -6.85 -3.45
CA GLU A 59 20.38 -6.05 -2.79
C GLU A 59 21.53 -6.93 -2.27
N GLN A 60 21.22 -8.09 -1.67
CA GLN A 60 22.22 -9.08 -1.29
C GLN A 60 23.06 -9.55 -2.49
N GLY A 61 22.43 -9.78 -3.64
CA GLY A 61 23.11 -10.10 -4.89
C GLY A 61 24.02 -8.98 -5.40
N LEU A 62 23.71 -7.72 -5.07
CA LEU A 62 24.52 -6.54 -5.37
C LEU A 62 25.57 -6.24 -4.29
N GLY A 63 25.59 -7.00 -3.19
CA GLY A 63 26.47 -6.76 -2.03
C GLY A 63 26.10 -5.50 -1.24
N ARG A 64 24.83 -5.12 -1.23
CA ARG A 64 24.30 -3.93 -0.54
C ARG A 64 23.35 -4.33 0.58
N GLU A 65 23.26 -3.46 1.58
CA GLU A 65 22.24 -3.59 2.62
C GLU A 65 20.93 -2.94 2.17
N TYR A 66 19.83 -3.42 2.75
CA TYR A 66 18.50 -2.86 2.49
C TYR A 66 18.37 -1.49 3.17
N ASP A 67 18.15 -0.46 2.37
CA ASP A 67 18.06 0.95 2.77
C ASP A 67 16.70 1.58 2.43
N ASP A 68 16.56 2.91 2.63
CA ASP A 68 15.33 3.64 2.31
C ASP A 68 14.98 3.60 0.81
N ASN A 69 15.97 3.57 -0.08
CA ASN A 69 15.73 3.45 -1.52
C ASN A 69 15.22 2.05 -1.87
N SER A 70 15.75 1.03 -1.20
CA SER A 70 15.29 -0.35 -1.30
C SER A 70 13.84 -0.49 -0.84
N ALA A 71 13.46 0.21 0.23
CA ALA A 71 12.07 0.28 0.70
C ALA A 71 11.12 0.94 -0.32
N ARG A 72 11.54 2.06 -0.93
CA ARG A 72 10.77 2.71 -2.02
C ARG A 72 10.65 1.79 -3.23
N LEU A 73 11.75 1.15 -3.62
CA LEU A 73 11.77 0.19 -4.72
C LEU A 73 10.79 -0.97 -4.48
N ALA A 74 10.78 -1.54 -3.27
CA ALA A 74 9.87 -2.62 -2.89
C ALA A 74 8.40 -2.18 -2.91
N ALA A 75 8.09 -1.01 -2.33
CA ALA A 75 6.72 -0.49 -2.32
C ALA A 75 6.20 -0.17 -3.73
N SER A 76 7.03 0.48 -4.56
CA SER A 76 6.72 0.76 -5.97
C SER A 76 6.56 -0.53 -6.79
N SER A 77 7.39 -1.54 -6.54
CA SER A 77 7.30 -2.86 -7.20
C SER A 77 6.00 -3.58 -6.86
N ALA A 78 5.57 -3.52 -5.60
CA ALA A 78 4.30 -4.10 -5.16
C ALA A 78 3.10 -3.43 -5.84
N TYR A 79 3.10 -2.09 -5.88
CA TYR A 79 2.10 -1.32 -6.62
C TYR A 79 2.04 -1.71 -8.10
N LEU A 80 3.19 -1.74 -8.78
CA LEU A 80 3.28 -2.08 -10.20
C LEU A 80 2.80 -3.49 -10.51
N ALA A 81 3.15 -4.45 -9.66
CA ALA A 81 2.66 -5.82 -9.78
C ALA A 81 1.13 -5.85 -9.77
N LYS A 82 0.51 -5.20 -8.78
CA LYS A 82 -0.94 -5.12 -8.66
C LYS A 82 -1.60 -4.42 -9.85
N GLU A 83 -1.04 -3.30 -10.27
CA GLU A 83 -1.50 -2.51 -11.43
C GLU A 83 -1.47 -3.32 -12.72
N ASN A 84 -0.45 -4.16 -12.90
CA ASN A 84 -0.31 -5.04 -14.08
C ASN A 84 -1.00 -6.40 -13.93
N GLY A 85 -1.78 -6.59 -12.85
CA GLY A 85 -2.55 -7.82 -12.63
C GLY A 85 -1.70 -9.04 -12.27
N LEU A 86 -0.50 -8.84 -11.74
CA LEU A 86 0.27 -9.90 -11.08
C LEU A 86 -0.40 -10.24 -9.75
N SER A 87 -0.44 -11.53 -9.45
CA SER A 87 -1.06 -12.09 -8.26
C SER A 87 -0.05 -12.35 -7.12
N ARG A 88 1.23 -12.46 -7.48
CA ARG A 88 2.36 -12.63 -6.58
C ARG A 88 3.64 -12.08 -7.19
N ILE A 89 4.67 -11.88 -6.37
CA ILE A 89 6.00 -11.48 -6.79
C ILE A 89 6.98 -12.58 -6.38
N ASP A 90 7.60 -13.22 -7.37
CA ASP A 90 8.61 -14.25 -7.14
C ASP A 90 10.03 -13.65 -7.29
N HIS A 91 10.21 -12.72 -8.23
CA HIS A 91 11.51 -12.09 -8.47
C HIS A 91 11.38 -10.58 -8.73
N VAL A 92 12.39 -9.83 -8.27
CA VAL A 92 12.65 -8.44 -8.66
C VAL A 92 14.07 -8.39 -9.20
N VAL A 93 14.23 -7.96 -10.46
CA VAL A 93 15.52 -7.93 -11.14
C VAL A 93 15.75 -6.60 -11.84
N LEU A 94 17.01 -6.24 -12.04
CA LEU A 94 17.40 -5.02 -12.75
C LEU A 94 17.69 -5.31 -14.22
N SER A 95 17.51 -4.31 -15.09
CA SER A 95 17.90 -4.41 -16.49
C SER A 95 19.39 -4.66 -16.64
N GLU A 96 19.74 -5.53 -17.59
CA GLU A 96 21.12 -5.71 -18.03
C GLU A 96 21.52 -4.59 -19.01
N ASN A 97 22.83 -4.44 -19.21
CA ASN A 97 23.35 -3.49 -20.18
C ASN A 97 23.11 -3.99 -21.61
N THR A 98 22.32 -3.24 -22.38
CA THR A 98 22.02 -3.53 -23.79
C THR A 98 22.31 -2.31 -24.67
N LYS A 99 22.10 -2.41 -25.99
CA LYS A 99 22.30 -1.28 -26.91
C LYS A 99 21.39 -0.07 -26.62
N SER A 100 20.27 -0.30 -25.93
CA SER A 100 19.22 0.71 -25.73
C SER A 100 18.92 1.01 -24.27
N VAL A 101 19.36 0.16 -23.34
CA VAL A 101 19.04 0.25 -21.91
C VAL A 101 20.33 0.05 -21.11
N ARG A 102 20.61 0.95 -20.17
CA ARG A 102 21.75 0.82 -19.26
C ARG A 102 21.46 -0.22 -18.18
N GLN A 103 22.54 -0.77 -17.60
CA GLN A 103 22.41 -1.63 -16.44
C GLN A 103 21.71 -0.89 -15.29
N GLY A 104 20.67 -1.49 -14.71
CA GLY A 104 19.91 -0.91 -13.62
C GLY A 104 18.97 0.23 -14.00
N GLU A 105 18.82 0.56 -15.27
CA GLU A 105 17.90 1.61 -15.73
C GLU A 105 16.43 1.26 -15.44
N ASN A 106 16.05 0.00 -15.64
CA ASN A 106 14.71 -0.50 -15.34
C ASN A 106 14.75 -1.57 -14.26
N VAL A 107 13.68 -1.64 -13.49
CA VAL A 107 13.38 -2.75 -12.59
C VAL A 107 12.24 -3.57 -13.18
N PHE A 108 12.37 -4.89 -13.11
CA PHE A 108 11.38 -5.85 -13.55
C PHE A 108 10.86 -6.63 -12.35
N VAL A 109 9.55 -6.75 -12.27
CA VAL A 109 8.84 -7.55 -11.28
C VAL A 109 8.25 -8.75 -12.00
N VAL A 110 8.56 -9.96 -11.52
CA VAL A 110 8.22 -11.21 -12.21
C VAL A 110 7.40 -12.12 -11.31
N GLU A 111 6.32 -12.65 -11.87
CA GLU A 111 5.54 -13.77 -11.36
C GLU A 111 5.89 -15.03 -12.16
N GLY A 112 6.36 -16.08 -11.48
CA GLY A 112 6.84 -17.32 -12.05
C GLY A 112 8.36 -17.45 -11.99
N ALA A 113 8.86 -18.59 -12.45
CA ALA A 113 10.30 -18.80 -12.59
C ALA A 113 10.84 -18.02 -13.80
N LEU A 114 12.03 -17.44 -13.68
CA LEU A 114 12.66 -16.65 -14.77
C LEU A 114 12.90 -17.47 -16.05
N ASN A 115 12.99 -18.79 -15.96
CA ASN A 115 13.16 -19.71 -17.08
C ASN A 115 11.82 -20.32 -17.58
N ASP A 116 10.70 -19.95 -16.98
CA ASP A 116 9.37 -20.39 -17.41
C ASP A 116 8.84 -19.45 -18.51
N PRO A 117 8.57 -19.93 -19.73
CA PRO A 117 8.01 -19.09 -20.80
C PRO A 117 6.62 -18.51 -20.48
N ALA A 118 5.91 -19.07 -19.50
CA ALA A 118 4.61 -18.59 -19.06
C ALA A 118 4.70 -17.55 -17.91
N HIS A 119 5.89 -17.08 -17.55
CA HIS A 119 6.04 -16.05 -16.52
C HIS A 119 5.29 -14.76 -16.92
N LYS A 120 4.78 -14.03 -15.93
CA LYS A 120 4.27 -12.67 -16.13
C LYS A 120 5.28 -11.68 -15.61
N MET A 121 5.46 -10.56 -16.31
CA MET A 121 6.34 -9.51 -15.84
C MET A 121 5.72 -8.14 -16.01
N ALA A 122 6.10 -7.23 -15.12
CA ALA A 122 5.88 -5.81 -15.23
C ALA A 122 7.22 -5.08 -15.06
N HIS A 123 7.35 -3.88 -15.60
CA HIS A 123 8.58 -3.09 -15.44
C HIS A 123 8.28 -1.61 -15.26
N MET A 124 9.23 -0.91 -14.63
CA MET A 124 9.26 0.54 -14.53
C MET A 124 10.71 1.02 -14.52
N LYS A 125 10.93 2.33 -14.68
CA LYS A 125 12.27 2.89 -14.48
C LYS A 125 12.64 2.82 -13.01
N THR A 126 13.88 2.45 -12.71
CA THR A 126 14.40 2.46 -11.34
C THR A 126 14.32 3.85 -10.73
N SER A 127 14.52 4.90 -11.54
CA SER A 127 14.38 6.29 -11.11
C SER A 127 12.98 6.62 -10.60
N ASP A 128 11.95 6.09 -11.26
CA ASP A 128 10.56 6.36 -10.91
C ASP A 128 10.20 5.58 -9.64
N ALA A 129 10.72 4.34 -9.53
CA ALA A 129 10.53 3.49 -8.36
C ALA A 129 11.06 4.12 -7.06
N ILE A 130 12.24 4.76 -7.11
CA ILE A 130 12.87 5.37 -5.93
C ILE A 130 12.41 6.81 -5.68
N ALA A 131 11.83 7.48 -6.69
CA ALA A 131 11.30 8.84 -6.56
C ALA A 131 9.95 8.84 -5.82
N GLN A 132 9.17 7.77 -5.92
CA GLN A 132 7.89 7.67 -5.23
C GLN A 132 8.10 7.35 -3.73
N PRO A 133 7.48 8.09 -2.81
CA PRO A 133 7.48 7.75 -1.38
C PRO A 133 6.83 6.39 -1.12
N VAL A 134 7.28 5.71 -0.07
CA VAL A 134 6.75 4.39 0.33
C VAL A 134 5.25 4.51 0.64
N GLU A 135 4.88 5.50 1.43
CA GLU A 135 3.52 5.73 1.90
C GLU A 135 2.55 5.94 0.73
N GLN A 136 2.99 6.68 -0.30
CA GLN A 136 2.20 6.92 -1.51
C GLN A 136 1.97 5.62 -2.28
N SER A 137 3.04 4.83 -2.49
CA SER A 137 2.96 3.55 -3.20
C SER A 137 2.04 2.56 -2.48
N LEU A 138 2.13 2.50 -1.16
CA LEU A 138 1.30 1.62 -0.33
C LEU A 138 -0.17 2.07 -0.34
N ALA A 139 -0.44 3.37 -0.25
CA ALA A 139 -1.81 3.89 -0.35
C ALA A 139 -2.45 3.52 -1.70
N GLN A 140 -1.69 3.65 -2.80
CA GLN A 140 -2.16 3.26 -4.12
C GLN A 140 -2.39 1.75 -4.25
N LEU A 141 -1.46 0.93 -3.71
CA LEU A 141 -1.59 -0.52 -3.68
C LEU A 141 -2.88 -0.97 -2.96
N GLN A 142 -3.17 -0.36 -1.80
CA GLN A 142 -4.39 -0.65 -1.02
C GLN A 142 -5.64 -0.28 -1.82
N ALA A 143 -5.68 0.92 -2.43
CA ALA A 143 -6.82 1.37 -3.22
C ALA A 143 -7.11 0.45 -4.42
N LEU A 144 -6.08 -0.05 -5.10
CA LEU A 144 -6.23 -1.05 -6.16
C LEU A 144 -6.76 -2.39 -5.63
N GLY A 145 -6.26 -2.83 -4.47
CA GLY A 145 -6.73 -4.05 -3.81
C GLY A 145 -8.22 -3.98 -3.43
N GLU A 146 -8.67 -2.88 -2.87
CA GLU A 146 -10.07 -2.66 -2.49
C GLU A 146 -11.00 -2.63 -3.72
N THR A 147 -10.59 -1.91 -4.76
CA THR A 147 -11.34 -1.83 -6.02
C THR A 147 -11.52 -3.21 -6.64
N GLN A 148 -10.44 -4.02 -6.69
CA GLN A 148 -10.49 -5.36 -7.24
C GLN A 148 -11.38 -6.30 -6.42
N ARG A 149 -11.33 -6.21 -5.08
CA ARG A 149 -12.23 -6.99 -4.21
C ARG A 149 -13.70 -6.63 -4.42
N GLN A 150 -14.04 -5.34 -4.51
CA GLN A 150 -15.42 -4.90 -4.76
C GLN A 150 -15.96 -5.39 -6.11
N GLN A 151 -15.13 -5.38 -7.15
CA GLN A 151 -15.53 -5.90 -8.47
C GLN A 151 -15.78 -7.41 -8.41
N GLN A 152 -14.93 -8.16 -7.70
CA GLN A 152 -15.08 -9.61 -7.57
C GLN A 152 -16.34 -10.00 -6.78
N SER A 153 -16.68 -9.25 -5.70
CA SER A 153 -17.92 -9.47 -4.95
C SER A 153 -19.16 -9.29 -5.82
N GLN A 154 -19.24 -8.18 -6.57
CA GLN A 154 -20.37 -7.91 -7.46
C GLN A 154 -20.55 -8.98 -8.55
N GLN A 155 -19.47 -9.49 -9.12
CA GLN A 155 -19.54 -10.59 -10.08
C GLN A 155 -20.07 -11.89 -9.46
N GLN A 156 -19.67 -12.17 -8.22
CA GLN A 156 -20.12 -13.37 -7.51
C GLN A 156 -21.61 -13.30 -7.14
N GLU A 157 -22.11 -12.11 -6.80
CA GLU A 157 -23.54 -11.86 -6.53
C GLU A 157 -24.38 -12.08 -7.80
N GLN A 158 -23.97 -11.50 -8.93
CA GLN A 158 -24.66 -11.70 -10.22
C GLN A 158 -24.72 -13.17 -10.66
N GLN A 159 -23.64 -13.93 -10.43
CA GLN A 159 -23.60 -15.36 -10.78
C GLN A 159 -24.49 -16.20 -9.84
N ARG A 160 -24.63 -15.82 -8.57
CA ARG A 160 -25.56 -16.45 -7.64
C ARG A 160 -27.02 -16.19 -8.06
N GLU A 161 -27.37 -14.96 -8.43
CA GLU A 161 -28.73 -14.64 -8.88
C GLU A 161 -29.14 -15.41 -10.15
N GLN A 162 -28.22 -15.59 -11.11
CA GLN A 162 -28.50 -16.39 -12.31
C GLN A 162 -28.66 -17.89 -12.04
N SER A 163 -28.00 -18.43 -11.01
CA SER A 163 -28.09 -19.85 -10.66
C SER A 163 -29.27 -20.19 -9.74
N ILE A 164 -29.86 -19.18 -9.09
CA ILE A 164 -31.03 -19.32 -8.21
C ILE A 164 -32.35 -19.08 -8.97
N ALA A 165 -32.31 -18.60 -10.22
CA ALA A 165 -33.50 -18.47 -11.07
C ALA A 165 -34.18 -19.86 -11.24
N PRO A 166 -35.37 -20.08 -10.66
CA PRO A 166 -35.96 -21.40 -10.53
C PRO A 166 -36.35 -21.93 -11.90
N GLN A 167 -35.98 -23.18 -12.17
CA GLN A 167 -36.55 -23.95 -13.26
C GLN A 167 -38.03 -24.22 -12.93
N HIS A 168 -38.90 -23.27 -13.29
CA HIS A 168 -40.33 -23.54 -13.48
C HIS A 168 -40.46 -24.48 -14.69
N ARG A 169 -40.23 -25.78 -14.46
CA ARG A 169 -40.73 -26.80 -15.38
C ARG A 169 -42.21 -26.97 -15.09
N MET A 170 -43.01 -26.14 -15.77
CA MET A 170 -44.41 -26.48 -16.04
C MET A 170 -44.40 -27.77 -16.87
N VAL A 171 -45.04 -28.83 -16.38
CA VAL A 171 -46.27 -29.44 -16.90
C VAL A 171 -46.68 -30.63 -16.04
#